data_AF-A0A420HY76-F1
#
_entry.id   AF-A0A420HY76-F1
#
_cell.length_a   1.000
_cell.length_b   1.000
_cell.length_c   1.000
_cell.angle_alpha   90.00
_cell.angle_beta   90.00
_cell.angle_gamma   90.00
#
_symmetry.space_group_name_H-M   'P 1'
#
loop_
_entity.id
_entity.type
_entity.pdbx_description
1 polymer ?
#
loop_
_entity_poly.entity_id
_entity_poly.type
_entity_poly.pdbx_seq_one_letter_code
_entity_poly.pdbx_strand_id
1 'polypeptide(L)'
;MSDKSQIATPPTVIMSNEQFNQLIRGLAASSGASNNRNGPTKGWFRPQDLGYFDPNNETDQFVEFVDNKTKNHNVYSFTTRVKAKSVGVTEGPFASTIVATQLDQCLKGKAELWYTYEISNTTRARLKASIENWCTELETRFRMSPGVALEKLEKPKYTISDVRRRQDPEEFVQNIVVLGKSADIAETEYSQILTAHRHFAAELRIHIPAPTTDINLTTFIKQIG
;
A
#
# COMPACT_ATOMS: atom_id res chain seq x y z
N MET A 1 69.82 11.24 24.07
CA MET A 1 68.64 10.47 24.51
C MET A 1 67.41 11.27 24.13
N SER A 2 66.65 10.82 23.13
CA SER A 2 65.38 11.43 22.73
C SER A 2 64.55 10.33 22.07
N ASP A 3 63.64 9.72 22.83
CA ASP A 3 62.72 8.70 22.35
C ASP A 3 61.56 9.35 21.57
N LYS A 4 61.33 8.87 20.34
CA LYS A 4 60.16 9.21 19.54
C LYS A 4 59.09 8.14 19.76
N SER A 5 57.98 8.55 20.38
CA SER A 5 56.74 7.80 20.48
C SER A 5 56.14 7.56 19.08
N GLN A 6 55.94 6.29 18.72
CA GLN A 6 55.11 5.88 17.59
C GLN A 6 53.64 5.85 18.03
N ILE A 7 52.80 6.61 17.32
CA ILE A 7 51.35 6.59 17.47
C ILE A 7 50.81 5.42 16.65
N ALA A 8 50.22 4.42 17.31
CA ALA A 8 49.51 3.32 16.67
C ALA A 8 48.16 3.80 16.12
N THR A 9 47.88 3.51 14.85
CA THR A 9 46.56 3.72 14.23
C THR A 9 45.53 2.74 14.81
N PRO A 10 44.27 3.16 15.03
CA PRO A 10 43.23 2.26 15.52
C PRO A 10 42.83 1.26 14.42
N PRO A 11 42.45 0.02 14.78
CA PRO A 11 42.04 -0.97 13.80
C PRO A 11 40.72 -0.55 13.15
N THR A 12 40.69 -0.51 11.82
CA THR A 12 39.47 -0.38 11.03
C THR A 12 38.63 -1.64 11.25
N VAL A 13 37.58 -1.55 12.07
CA VAL A 13 36.59 -2.61 12.23
C VAL A 13 35.67 -2.56 11.00
N ILE A 14 35.97 -3.38 9.99
CA ILE A 14 35.07 -3.60 8.87
C ILE A 14 34.07 -4.69 9.29
N MET A 15 32.87 -4.25 9.67
CA MET A 15 31.76 -5.16 9.97
C MET A 15 31.32 -5.83 8.66
N SER A 16 31.22 -7.15 8.63
CA SER A 16 30.75 -7.85 7.42
C SER A 16 29.25 -7.60 7.21
N ASN A 17 28.78 -7.72 5.96
CA ASN A 17 27.36 -7.59 5.64
C ASN A 17 26.50 -8.60 6.42
N GLU A 18 27.04 -9.77 6.77
CA GLU A 18 26.36 -10.76 7.61
C GLU A 18 26.27 -10.31 9.07
N GLN A 19 27.33 -9.72 9.63
CA GLN A 19 27.30 -9.15 10.97
C GLN A 19 26.34 -7.95 11.05
N PHE A 20 26.28 -7.13 10.00
CA PHE A 20 25.30 -6.05 9.88
C PHE A 20 23.87 -6.59 9.83
N ASN A 21 23.62 -7.62 9.02
CA ASN A 21 22.29 -8.24 8.93
C ASN A 21 21.87 -8.94 10.23
N GLN A 22 22.81 -9.53 10.98
CA GLN A 22 22.54 -10.11 12.29
C GLN A 22 22.25 -9.03 13.34
N LEU A 23 22.95 -7.90 13.30
CA LEU A 23 22.71 -6.76 14.19
C LEU A 23 21.30 -6.15 13.95
N ILE A 24 20.92 -5.95 12.69
CA ILE A 24 19.58 -5.45 12.34
C ILE A 24 18.48 -6.43 12.79
N ARG A 25 18.70 -7.75 12.66
CA ARG A 25 17.76 -8.76 13.18
C ARG A 25 17.68 -8.78 14.71
N GLY A 26 18.80 -8.58 15.39
CA GLY A 26 18.85 -8.51 16.86
C GLY A 26 18.15 -7.28 17.43
N LEU A 27 18.27 -6.12 16.77
CA LEU A 27 17.61 -4.88 17.16
C LEU A 27 16.10 -4.92 16.90
N ALA A 28 15.65 -5.61 15.83
CA ALA A 28 14.23 -5.82 15.55
C ALA A 28 13.55 -6.83 16.49
N ALA A 29 14.31 -7.71 17.14
CA ALA A 29 13.79 -8.74 18.05
C ALA A 29 13.74 -8.31 19.53
N SER A 30 14.26 -7.13 19.86
CA SER A 30 14.38 -6.66 21.25
C SER A 30 13.43 -5.50 21.53
N SER A 31 12.14 -5.78 21.68
CA SER A 31 11.21 -4.97 22.47
C SER A 31 9.93 -5.75 22.78
N GLY A 32 9.79 -6.16 24.05
CA GLY A 32 8.49 -6.48 24.65
C GLY A 32 8.12 -7.95 24.74
N ALA A 33 8.71 -8.66 25.71
CA ALA A 33 8.15 -9.91 26.22
C ALA A 33 6.82 -9.63 26.94
N SER A 34 5.72 -10.10 26.38
CA SER A 34 4.59 -10.62 27.15
C SER A 34 4.10 -11.88 26.46
N ASN A 35 4.31 -13.01 27.14
CA ASN A 35 3.90 -14.34 26.74
C ASN A 35 2.38 -14.40 26.51
N ASN A 36 1.98 -14.79 25.30
CA ASN A 36 0.97 -15.84 25.16
C ASN A 36 1.18 -16.58 23.82
N ARG A 37 1.22 -17.90 23.97
CA ARG A 37 1.52 -18.88 22.93
C ARG A 37 0.56 -18.75 21.74
N ASN A 38 1.13 -18.56 20.56
CA ASN A 38 0.81 -19.31 19.35
C ASN A 38 2.06 -19.22 18.46
N GLY A 39 2.74 -20.34 18.25
CA GLY A 39 3.80 -20.39 17.23
C GLY A 39 3.22 -19.98 15.87
N PRO A 40 4.05 -19.53 14.91
CA PRO A 40 3.55 -19.21 13.58
C PRO A 40 2.96 -20.50 13.00
N THR A 41 1.63 -20.56 12.93
CA THR A 41 0.92 -21.59 12.18
C THR A 41 1.44 -21.50 10.75
N LYS A 42 2.24 -22.50 10.36
CA LYS A 42 2.87 -22.62 9.05
C LYS A 42 1.77 -22.52 7.97
N GLY A 43 1.62 -21.35 7.35
CA GLY A 43 0.62 -21.10 6.29
C GLY A 43 -0.54 -20.14 6.62
N TRP A 44 -0.46 -19.29 7.64
CA TRP A 44 -1.50 -18.28 7.93
C TRP A 44 -0.90 -16.88 8.09
N PHE A 45 -1.55 -15.86 7.53
CA PHE A 45 -1.18 -14.44 7.73
C PHE A 45 -2.14 -13.78 8.72
N ARG A 46 -1.67 -12.84 9.53
CA ARG A 46 -2.60 -12.09 10.38
C ARG A 46 -3.29 -11.05 9.50
N PRO A 47 -4.62 -10.84 9.61
CA PRO A 47 -5.32 -9.81 8.83
C PRO A 47 -4.65 -8.43 8.91
N GLN A 48 -4.04 -8.10 10.05
CA GLN A 48 -3.30 -6.86 10.27
C GLN A 48 -2.08 -6.70 9.36
N ASP A 49 -1.42 -7.81 8.98
CA ASP A 49 -0.26 -7.79 8.08
C ASP A 49 -0.67 -7.41 6.64
N LEU A 50 -1.94 -7.66 6.29
CA LEU A 50 -2.56 -7.25 5.01
C LEU A 50 -3.27 -5.89 5.14
N GLY A 51 -3.85 -5.59 6.29
CA GLY A 51 -4.72 -4.45 6.55
C GLY A 51 -6.20 -4.85 6.50
N TYR A 52 -7.05 -4.09 7.19
CA TYR A 52 -8.50 -4.29 7.16
C TYR A 52 -9.12 -3.50 6.01
N PHE A 53 -10.23 -4.00 5.50
CA PHE A 53 -11.10 -3.31 4.56
C PHE A 53 -12.43 -2.99 5.25
N ASP A 54 -12.68 -1.70 5.45
CA ASP A 54 -13.90 -1.18 6.05
C ASP A 54 -14.44 -0.06 5.15
N PRO A 55 -15.29 -0.40 4.16
CA PRO A 55 -15.75 0.57 3.19
C PRO A 55 -16.62 1.62 3.87
N ASN A 56 -16.07 2.82 3.95
CA ASN A 56 -16.77 4.00 4.41
C ASN A 56 -16.55 5.12 3.39
N ASN A 57 -17.58 5.43 2.60
CA ASN A 57 -17.50 6.45 1.55
C ASN A 57 -17.65 7.88 2.12
N GLU A 58 -17.99 8.02 3.40
CA GLU A 58 -18.17 9.31 4.08
C GLU A 58 -16.86 9.87 4.62
N THR A 59 -15.81 9.05 4.77
CA THR A 59 -14.47 9.56 5.08
C THR A 59 -13.78 10.09 3.83
N ASP A 60 -13.01 11.16 4.00
CA ASP A 60 -12.17 11.72 2.95
C ASP A 60 -10.81 11.01 2.84
N GLN A 61 -10.46 10.14 3.79
CA GLN A 61 -9.24 9.35 3.75
C GLN A 61 -9.51 7.98 3.13
N PHE A 62 -8.73 7.60 2.12
CA PHE A 62 -8.82 6.26 1.52
C PHE A 62 -8.14 5.18 2.36
N VAL A 63 -7.12 5.55 3.12
CA VAL A 63 -6.38 4.67 4.02
C VAL A 63 -6.14 5.41 5.34
N GLU A 64 -6.43 4.75 6.44
CA GLU A 64 -6.24 5.27 7.79
C GLU A 64 -5.32 4.31 8.58
N PHE A 65 -4.49 4.86 9.46
CA PHE A 65 -3.68 4.09 10.39
C PHE A 65 -4.14 4.35 11.83
N VAL A 66 -4.87 3.39 12.41
CA VAL A 66 -5.45 3.49 13.76
C VAL A 66 -5.03 2.30 14.59
N ASP A 67 -4.56 2.53 15.82
CA ASP A 67 -4.17 1.47 16.76
C ASP A 67 -3.18 0.46 16.16
N ASN A 68 -2.19 0.95 15.41
CA ASN A 68 -1.20 0.14 14.70
C ASN A 68 -1.81 -0.79 13.64
N LYS A 69 -2.99 -0.45 13.09
CA LYS A 69 -3.70 -1.20 12.06
C LYS A 69 -3.98 -0.30 10.87
N THR A 70 -3.63 -0.78 9.68
CA THR A 70 -4.04 -0.14 8.42
C THR A 70 -5.50 -0.49 8.15
N LYS A 71 -6.35 0.52 7.96
CA LYS A 71 -7.72 0.39 7.46
C LYS A 71 -7.80 1.02 6.08
N ASN A 72 -8.35 0.30 5.13
CA ASN A 72 -8.62 0.79 3.78
C ASN A 72 -10.11 1.05 3.67
N HIS A 73 -10.47 2.28 3.33
CA HIS A 73 -11.85 2.69 3.08
C HIS A 73 -12.19 2.65 1.59
N ASN A 74 -11.18 2.84 0.72
CA ASN A 74 -11.32 2.65 -0.70
C ASN A 74 -10.96 1.21 -1.12
N VAL A 75 -11.81 0.62 -1.96
CA VAL A 75 -11.64 -0.75 -2.43
C VAL A 75 -10.39 -0.94 -3.30
N TYR A 76 -10.04 0.02 -4.16
CA TYR A 76 -8.86 -0.08 -5.02
C TYR A 76 -7.57 -0.02 -4.22
N SER A 77 -7.51 0.79 -3.15
CA SER A 77 -6.37 0.80 -2.22
C SER A 77 -6.17 -0.59 -1.58
N PHE A 78 -7.26 -1.20 -1.12
CA PHE A 78 -7.22 -2.53 -0.53
C PHE A 78 -6.80 -3.60 -1.55
N THR A 79 -7.44 -3.67 -2.72
CA THR A 79 -7.15 -4.70 -3.72
C THR A 79 -5.76 -4.56 -4.34
N THR A 80 -5.26 -3.34 -4.54
CA THR A 80 -3.86 -3.10 -4.93
C THR A 80 -2.90 -3.65 -3.90
N ARG A 81 -3.15 -3.42 -2.60
CA ARG A 81 -2.31 -3.95 -1.52
C ARG A 81 -2.34 -5.48 -1.42
N VAL A 82 -3.52 -6.07 -1.61
CA VAL A 82 -3.68 -7.54 -1.68
C VAL A 82 -2.81 -8.11 -2.79
N LYS A 83 -2.99 -7.61 -4.02
CA LYS A 83 -2.21 -8.03 -5.20
C LYS A 83 -0.70 -7.87 -4.95
N ALA A 84 -0.27 -6.72 -4.44
CA ALA A 84 1.14 -6.44 -4.20
C ALA A 84 1.80 -7.39 -3.18
N LYS A 85 1.05 -7.86 -2.18
CA LYS A 85 1.57 -8.79 -1.17
C LYS A 85 1.62 -10.24 -1.64
N SER A 86 0.78 -10.63 -2.59
CA SER A 86 0.68 -12.01 -3.08
C SER A 86 1.37 -12.25 -4.43
N VAL A 87 1.71 -11.20 -5.17
CA VAL A 87 2.25 -11.34 -6.53
C VAL A 87 3.54 -12.15 -6.54
N GLY A 88 3.56 -13.22 -7.35
CA GLY A 88 4.71 -14.11 -7.47
C GLY A 88 5.02 -14.94 -6.22
N VAL A 89 4.18 -14.90 -5.17
CA VAL A 89 4.38 -15.66 -3.94
C VAL A 89 3.70 -17.02 -4.06
N THR A 90 4.50 -18.08 -4.10
CA THR A 90 4.03 -19.47 -4.24
C THR A 90 3.91 -20.21 -2.91
N GLU A 91 4.66 -19.78 -1.89
CA GLU A 91 4.72 -20.43 -0.59
C GLU A 91 4.66 -19.44 0.57
N GLY A 92 4.27 -19.93 1.75
CA GLY A 92 4.19 -19.14 2.97
C GLY A 92 2.85 -18.38 3.15
N PRO A 93 2.78 -17.48 4.15
CA PRO A 93 1.53 -16.83 4.55
C PRO A 93 0.87 -15.97 3.47
N PHE A 94 1.64 -15.47 2.51
CA PHE A 94 1.15 -14.62 1.43
C PHE A 94 1.03 -15.34 0.08
N ALA A 95 1.16 -16.67 0.07
CA ALA A 95 0.86 -17.44 -1.14
C ALA A 95 -0.57 -17.15 -1.60
N SER A 96 -0.78 -16.98 -2.90
CA SER A 96 -2.07 -16.48 -3.42
C SER A 96 -3.28 -17.30 -2.98
N THR A 97 -3.12 -18.62 -2.87
CA THR A 97 -4.17 -19.54 -2.39
C THR A 97 -4.48 -19.35 -0.90
N ILE A 98 -3.45 -19.11 -0.08
CA ILE A 98 -3.58 -18.82 1.35
C ILE A 98 -4.28 -17.47 1.55
N VAL A 99 -3.84 -16.44 0.81
CA VAL A 99 -4.46 -15.12 0.85
C VAL A 99 -5.93 -15.21 0.46
N ALA A 100 -6.26 -15.85 -0.66
CA ALA A 100 -7.64 -15.99 -1.13
C ALA A 100 -8.55 -16.72 -0.13
N THR A 101 -8.05 -17.76 0.55
CA THR A 101 -8.86 -18.56 1.49
C THR A 101 -9.16 -17.85 2.82
N GLN A 102 -8.35 -16.84 3.19
CA GLN A 102 -8.43 -16.14 4.48
C GLN A 102 -8.79 -14.65 4.35
N LEU A 103 -8.96 -14.14 3.14
CA LEU A 103 -9.20 -12.72 2.88
C LEU A 103 -10.47 -12.17 3.55
N ASP A 104 -11.46 -13.04 3.79
CA ASP A 104 -12.69 -12.72 4.52
C ASP A 104 -12.42 -12.16 5.92
N GLN A 105 -11.33 -12.54 6.57
CA GLN A 105 -10.96 -12.04 7.91
C GLN A 105 -10.50 -10.58 7.91
N CYS A 106 -10.16 -10.05 6.74
CA CYS A 106 -9.77 -8.64 6.58
C CYS A 106 -10.99 -7.74 6.43
N LEU A 107 -12.18 -8.28 6.17
CA LEU A 107 -13.41 -7.51 5.99
C LEU A 107 -13.94 -7.03 7.33
N LYS A 108 -14.41 -5.78 7.35
CA LYS A 108 -15.01 -5.11 8.51
C LYS A 108 -16.24 -4.31 8.06
N GLY A 109 -17.09 -3.94 9.03
CA GLY A 109 -18.24 -3.08 8.79
C GLY A 109 -19.16 -3.60 7.68
N LYS A 110 -19.47 -2.75 6.70
CA LYS A 110 -20.36 -3.10 5.58
C LYS A 110 -19.82 -4.24 4.72
N ALA A 111 -18.50 -4.41 4.59
CA ALA A 111 -17.92 -5.50 3.83
C ALA A 111 -18.11 -6.86 4.51
N GLU A 112 -17.99 -6.91 5.84
CA GLU A 112 -18.22 -8.12 6.63
C GLU A 112 -19.69 -8.56 6.60
N LEU A 113 -20.62 -7.60 6.68
CA LEU A 113 -22.05 -7.86 6.56
C LEU A 113 -22.42 -8.42 5.18
N TRP A 114 -21.91 -7.79 4.12
CA TRP A 114 -22.09 -8.26 2.75
C TRP A 114 -21.60 -9.69 2.56
N TYR A 115 -20.38 -9.99 3.03
CA TYR A 115 -19.80 -11.33 2.88
C TYR A 115 -20.59 -12.40 3.64
N THR A 116 -21.06 -12.08 4.86
CA THR A 116 -21.76 -13.02 5.73
C THR A 116 -23.19 -13.25 5.28
N TYR A 117 -23.94 -12.19 5.00
CA TYR A 117 -25.40 -12.24 4.88
C TYR A 117 -25.93 -12.07 3.47
N GLU A 118 -25.22 -11.33 2.60
CA GLU A 118 -25.78 -10.96 1.29
C GLU A 118 -25.39 -11.93 0.17
N ILE A 119 -24.21 -12.55 0.24
CA ILE A 119 -23.76 -13.47 -0.80
C ILE A 119 -23.99 -14.93 -0.43
N SER A 120 -24.21 -15.74 -1.46
CA SER A 120 -24.43 -17.18 -1.32
C SER A 120 -23.16 -17.93 -0.93
N ASN A 121 -23.33 -19.15 -0.40
CA ASN A 121 -22.21 -20.09 -0.17
C ASN A 121 -21.40 -20.36 -1.45
N THR A 122 -22.08 -20.49 -2.59
CA THR A 122 -21.43 -20.72 -3.89
C THR A 122 -20.55 -19.52 -4.28
N THR A 123 -21.05 -18.31 -4.07
CA THR A 123 -20.27 -17.08 -4.31
C THR A 123 -19.05 -17.05 -3.39
N ARG A 124 -19.21 -17.33 -2.09
CA ARG A 124 -18.09 -17.39 -1.13
C ARG A 124 -17.03 -18.42 -1.52
N ALA A 125 -17.44 -19.60 -1.97
CA ALA A 125 -16.52 -20.63 -2.45
C ALA A 125 -15.74 -20.16 -3.68
N ARG A 126 -16.40 -19.50 -4.64
CA ARG A 126 -15.76 -18.89 -5.82
C ARG A 126 -14.74 -17.82 -5.42
N LEU A 127 -15.07 -16.97 -4.45
CA LEU A 127 -14.12 -15.95 -3.95
C LEU A 127 -12.87 -16.60 -3.37
N LYS A 128 -13.04 -17.63 -2.52
CA LYS A 128 -11.91 -18.35 -1.91
C LYS A 128 -11.03 -19.12 -2.90
N ALA A 129 -11.43 -19.24 -4.17
CA ALA A 129 -10.65 -19.91 -5.21
C ALA A 129 -9.50 -19.05 -5.77
N SER A 130 -9.61 -17.71 -5.79
CA SER A 130 -8.54 -16.85 -6.29
C SER A 130 -8.63 -15.40 -5.82
N ILE A 131 -7.48 -14.71 -5.82
CA ILE A 131 -7.41 -13.29 -5.48
C ILE A 131 -8.11 -12.43 -6.53
N GLU A 132 -8.06 -12.83 -7.80
CA GLU A 132 -8.70 -12.11 -8.90
C GLU A 132 -10.23 -12.09 -8.72
N ASN A 133 -10.81 -13.21 -8.28
CA ASN A 133 -12.23 -13.28 -7.96
C ASN A 133 -12.58 -12.34 -6.81
N TRP A 134 -11.75 -12.30 -5.77
CA TRP A 134 -11.90 -11.34 -4.68
C TRP A 134 -11.84 -9.89 -5.15
N CYS A 135 -10.80 -9.51 -5.89
CA CYS A 135 -10.62 -8.13 -6.32
C CYS A 135 -11.76 -7.68 -7.22
N THR A 136 -12.15 -8.51 -8.20
CA THR A 136 -13.25 -8.20 -9.12
C THR A 136 -14.57 -7.98 -8.38
N GLU A 137 -14.92 -8.89 -7.47
CA GLU A 137 -16.19 -8.82 -6.76
C GLU A 137 -16.22 -7.65 -5.76
N LEU A 138 -15.14 -7.44 -5.01
CA LEU A 138 -15.03 -6.31 -4.09
C LEU A 138 -15.09 -4.99 -4.83
N GLU A 139 -14.31 -4.81 -5.90
CA GLU A 139 -14.30 -3.59 -6.72
C GLU A 139 -15.69 -3.33 -7.30
N THR A 140 -16.36 -4.35 -7.84
CA THR A 140 -17.73 -4.22 -8.36
C THR A 140 -18.72 -3.75 -7.28
N ARG A 141 -18.62 -4.29 -6.07
CA ARG A 141 -19.57 -4.03 -4.98
C ARG A 141 -19.33 -2.71 -4.27
N PHE A 142 -18.07 -2.38 -4.01
CA PHE A 142 -17.68 -1.30 -3.08
C PHE A 142 -16.96 -0.13 -3.77
N ARG A 143 -16.86 -0.11 -5.11
CA ARG A 143 -16.35 1.07 -5.80
C ARG A 143 -17.20 2.29 -5.46
N MET A 144 -16.53 3.43 -5.31
CA MET A 144 -17.20 4.72 -5.26
C MET A 144 -17.92 4.94 -6.59
N SER A 145 -19.14 5.50 -6.55
CA SER A 145 -19.87 5.81 -7.78
C SER A 145 -19.06 6.77 -8.65
N PRO A 146 -18.99 6.59 -9.98
CA PRO A 146 -18.15 7.41 -10.85
C PRO A 146 -18.39 8.91 -10.73
N GLY A 147 -19.66 9.35 -10.58
CA GLY A 147 -19.99 10.77 -10.41
C GLY A 147 -19.41 11.39 -9.12
N VAL A 148 -19.51 10.69 -7.99
CA VAL A 148 -18.91 11.15 -6.72
C VAL A 148 -17.40 11.13 -6.78
N ALA A 149 -16.81 10.11 -7.41
CA ALA A 149 -15.37 10.02 -7.60
C ALA A 149 -14.84 11.19 -8.46
N LEU A 150 -15.54 11.51 -9.54
CA LEU A 150 -15.21 12.64 -10.40
C LEU A 150 -15.31 13.97 -9.64
N GLU A 151 -16.38 14.19 -8.88
CA GLU A 151 -16.54 15.41 -8.07
C GLU A 151 -15.42 15.55 -7.01
N LYS A 152 -15.02 14.45 -6.37
CA LYS A 152 -13.88 14.44 -5.44
C LYS A 152 -12.55 14.65 -6.18
N LEU A 153 -12.42 14.16 -7.41
CA LEU A 153 -11.20 14.26 -8.22
C LEU A 153 -10.94 15.69 -8.70
N GLU A 154 -11.98 16.47 -9.05
CA GLU A 154 -11.81 17.81 -9.61
C GLU A 154 -11.22 18.85 -8.63
N LYS A 155 -11.40 18.62 -7.33
CA LYS A 155 -11.03 19.55 -6.25
C LYS A 155 -9.52 19.61 -5.93
N PRO A 156 -8.80 18.49 -5.71
CA PRO A 156 -7.41 18.53 -5.25
C PRO A 156 -6.44 19.11 -6.28
N LYS A 157 -5.50 19.92 -5.80
CA LYS A 157 -4.30 20.34 -6.53
C LYS A 157 -3.09 20.26 -5.62
N TYR A 158 -1.98 19.77 -6.17
CA TYR A 158 -0.69 19.80 -5.48
C TYR A 158 0.10 21.03 -5.90
N THR A 159 0.48 21.84 -4.93
CA THR A 159 0.97 23.21 -5.09
C THR A 159 2.30 23.42 -4.38
N ILE A 160 2.95 24.56 -4.64
CA ILE A 160 4.17 24.96 -3.91
C ILE A 160 3.93 25.07 -2.40
N SER A 161 2.72 25.43 -1.99
CA SER A 161 2.34 25.48 -0.58
C SER A 161 2.42 24.09 0.07
N ASP A 162 2.01 23.05 -0.64
CA ASP A 162 2.04 21.66 -0.17
C ASP A 162 3.48 21.15 -0.04
N VAL A 163 4.33 21.48 -1.03
CA VAL A 163 5.79 21.24 -0.98
C VAL A 163 6.42 21.92 0.25
N ARG A 164 6.09 23.19 0.51
CA ARG A 164 6.60 23.93 1.68
C ARG A 164 6.15 23.31 3.00
N ARG A 165 4.94 22.75 3.04
CA ARG A 165 4.41 22.00 4.18
C ARG A 165 4.94 20.56 4.26
N ARG A 166 5.83 20.15 3.34
CA ARG A 166 6.38 18.80 3.26
C ARG A 166 5.30 17.72 3.18
N GLN A 167 4.21 18.01 2.47
CA GLN A 167 3.26 16.97 2.13
C GLN A 167 3.93 15.96 1.20
N ASP A 168 3.53 14.70 1.29
CA ASP A 168 4.09 13.64 0.47
C ASP A 168 3.44 13.68 -0.93
N PRO A 169 4.20 13.96 -2.00
CA PRO A 169 3.66 13.95 -3.35
C PRO A 169 3.25 12.54 -3.79
N GLU A 170 3.85 11.48 -3.25
CA GLU A 170 3.48 10.10 -3.57
C GLU A 170 2.07 9.79 -3.03
N GLU A 171 1.79 10.15 -1.78
CA GLU A 171 0.46 10.00 -1.18
C GLU A 171 -0.60 10.78 -2.00
N PHE A 172 -0.27 12.00 -2.43
CA PHE A 172 -1.14 12.78 -3.31
C PHE A 172 -1.43 12.05 -4.63
N VAL A 173 -0.40 11.56 -5.31
CA VAL A 173 -0.55 10.83 -6.58
C VAL A 173 -1.41 9.58 -6.38
N GLN A 174 -1.18 8.81 -5.32
CA GLN A 174 -1.98 7.62 -5.02
C GLN A 174 -3.46 7.95 -4.85
N ASN A 175 -3.79 9.05 -4.15
CA ASN A 175 -5.17 9.52 -3.99
C ASN A 175 -5.81 9.90 -5.34
N ILE A 176 -5.08 10.62 -6.20
CA ILE A 176 -5.54 10.97 -7.55
C ILE A 176 -5.79 9.72 -8.40
N VAL A 177 -4.89 8.73 -8.34
CA VAL A 177 -5.03 7.47 -9.08
C VAL A 177 -6.26 6.68 -8.62
N VAL A 178 -6.48 6.59 -7.32
CA VAL A 178 -7.65 5.90 -6.75
C VAL A 178 -8.96 6.56 -7.16
N LEU A 179 -9.02 7.89 -7.12
CA LEU A 179 -10.17 8.66 -7.60
C LEU A 179 -10.38 8.51 -9.10
N GLY A 180 -9.31 8.57 -9.90
CA GLY A 180 -9.37 8.40 -11.34
C GLY A 180 -9.86 7.02 -11.77
N LYS A 181 -9.45 5.95 -11.07
CA LYS A 181 -9.99 4.59 -11.27
C LYS A 181 -11.46 4.51 -10.91
N SER A 182 -11.83 5.09 -9.77
CA SER A 182 -13.23 5.09 -9.33
C SER A 182 -14.14 5.89 -10.27
N ALA A 183 -13.59 6.88 -10.99
CA ALA A 183 -14.26 7.67 -12.00
C ALA A 183 -14.21 7.04 -13.42
N ASP A 184 -13.64 5.85 -13.58
CA ASP A 184 -13.46 5.15 -14.86
C ASP A 184 -12.63 5.95 -15.91
N ILE A 185 -11.74 6.87 -15.46
CA ILE A 185 -10.90 7.69 -16.36
C ILE A 185 -9.40 7.35 -16.30
N ALA A 186 -8.98 6.52 -15.32
CA ALA A 186 -7.58 6.20 -15.06
C ALA A 186 -7.33 4.67 -14.98
N GLU A 187 -7.83 3.92 -15.96
CA GLU A 187 -7.67 2.46 -16.00
C GLU A 187 -6.26 2.01 -16.35
N THR A 188 -5.61 2.71 -17.29
CA THR A 188 -4.23 2.41 -17.71
C THR A 188 -3.21 3.16 -16.87
N GLU A 189 -2.00 2.61 -16.75
CA GLU A 189 -0.90 3.28 -16.06
C GLU A 189 -0.61 4.67 -16.66
N TYR A 190 -0.61 4.79 -17.99
CA TYR A 190 -0.47 6.09 -18.65
C TYR A 190 -1.58 7.08 -18.26
N SER A 191 -2.86 6.68 -18.28
CA SER A 191 -3.96 7.55 -17.87
C SER A 191 -3.90 7.94 -16.39
N GLN A 192 -3.36 7.07 -15.53
CA GLN A 192 -3.12 7.36 -14.10
C GLN A 192 -2.09 8.46 -13.94
N ILE A 193 -0.94 8.32 -14.62
CA ILE A 193 0.15 9.30 -14.58
C ILE A 193 -0.29 10.63 -15.20
N LEU A 194 -0.96 10.60 -16.36
CA LEU A 194 -1.46 11.80 -17.01
C LEU A 194 -2.47 12.55 -16.15
N THR A 195 -3.38 11.82 -15.50
CA THR A 195 -4.33 12.42 -14.56
C THR A 195 -3.58 13.04 -13.39
N ALA A 196 -2.70 12.29 -12.72
CA ALA A 196 -1.88 12.80 -11.62
C ALA A 196 -1.08 14.06 -12.00
N HIS A 197 -0.38 14.04 -13.14
CA HIS A 197 0.38 15.19 -13.66
C HIS A 197 -0.49 16.45 -13.78
N ARG A 198 -1.71 16.33 -14.34
CA ARG A 198 -2.66 17.45 -14.47
C ARG A 198 -3.13 18.03 -13.14
N HIS A 199 -3.01 17.29 -12.05
CA HIS A 199 -3.33 17.73 -10.70
C HIS A 199 -2.17 18.44 -9.98
N PHE A 200 -0.97 18.50 -10.57
CA PHE A 200 0.08 19.43 -10.15
C PHE A 200 -0.18 20.84 -10.69
N ALA A 201 0.10 21.85 -9.86
CA ALA A 201 0.06 23.25 -10.23
C ALA A 201 1.00 23.54 -11.42
N ALA A 202 0.67 24.55 -12.23
CA ALA A 202 1.40 24.85 -13.46
C ALA A 202 2.90 25.10 -13.18
N GLU A 203 3.20 25.77 -12.07
CA GLU A 203 4.54 26.09 -11.60
C GLU A 203 5.38 24.84 -11.31
N LEU A 204 4.74 23.77 -10.80
CA LEU A 204 5.40 22.50 -10.55
C LEU A 204 5.58 21.69 -11.85
N ARG A 205 4.58 21.74 -12.74
CA ARG A 205 4.63 21.03 -14.04
C ARG A 205 5.73 21.53 -14.98
N ILE A 206 6.30 22.71 -14.74
CA ILE A 206 7.49 23.18 -15.48
C ILE A 206 8.71 22.30 -15.17
N HIS A 207 8.78 21.75 -13.96
CA HIS A 207 9.90 20.93 -13.48
C HIS A 207 9.62 19.42 -13.60
N ILE A 208 8.35 19.03 -13.74
CA ILE A 208 7.94 17.63 -13.90
C ILE A 208 7.70 17.36 -15.38
N PRO A 209 8.51 16.49 -16.02
CA PRO A 209 8.34 16.17 -17.44
C PRO A 209 6.91 15.78 -17.78
N ALA A 210 6.44 16.21 -18.96
CA ALA A 210 5.14 15.79 -19.44
C ALA A 210 5.11 14.25 -19.61
N PRO A 211 4.07 13.55 -19.12
CA PRO A 211 4.00 12.10 -19.24
C PRO A 211 3.96 11.65 -20.70
N THR A 212 4.75 10.63 -21.01
CA THR A 212 4.74 9.92 -22.28
C THR A 212 4.16 8.51 -22.09
N THR A 213 3.84 7.80 -23.17
CA THR A 213 3.20 6.48 -23.07
C THR A 213 4.13 5.36 -22.56
N ASP A 214 5.44 5.59 -22.54
CA ASP A 214 6.48 4.66 -22.10
C ASP A 214 6.89 4.84 -20.63
N ILE A 215 6.40 5.89 -19.95
CA ILE A 215 6.66 6.11 -18.53
C ILE A 215 5.76 5.21 -17.67
N ASN A 216 6.32 4.67 -16.60
CA ASN A 216 5.59 3.93 -15.57
C ASN A 216 5.49 4.73 -14.27
N LEU A 217 4.63 4.30 -13.35
CA LEU A 217 4.39 5.01 -12.08
C LEU A 217 5.66 5.13 -11.25
N THR A 218 6.53 4.11 -11.25
CA THR A 218 7.78 4.14 -10.48
C THR A 218 8.72 5.26 -10.97
N THR A 219 8.85 5.41 -12.29
CA THR A 219 9.65 6.48 -12.88
C THR A 219 9.03 7.84 -12.61
N PHE A 220 7.71 7.96 -12.72
CA PHE A 220 7.01 9.21 -12.43
C PHE A 220 7.16 9.66 -10.97
N ILE A 221 7.01 8.75 -10.00
CA ILE A 221 7.19 9.06 -8.57
C ILE A 221 8.62 9.57 -8.29
N LYS A 222 9.64 9.03 -8.97
CA LYS A 222 11.03 9.52 -8.85
C LYS A 222 11.26 10.91 -9.44
N GLN A 223 10.39 11.38 -10.33
CA GLN A 223 10.50 12.72 -10.94
C GLN A 223 9.87 13.82 -10.08
N ILE A 224 8.99 13.45 -9.14
CA ILE A 224 8.24 14.41 -8.32
C ILE A 224 8.75 14.52 -6.87
N GLY A 225 9.65 13.63 -6.45
CA GLY A 225 10.32 13.63 -5.14
C GLY A 225 11.82 13.91 -5.27
#